data_AF-A0AAF0VPG2-F1
#
_entry.id   AF-A0AAF0VPG2-F1
#
_cell.length_a   1.000
_cell.length_b   1.000
_cell.length_c   1.000
_cell.angle_alpha   90.00
_cell.angle_beta   90.00
_cell.angle_gamma   90.00
#
_symmetry.space_group_name_H-M   'P 1'
#
loop_
_entity.id
_entity.type
_entity.pdbx_description
1 polymer ?
#
loop_
_entity_poly.entity_id
_entity_poly.type
_entity_poly.pdbx_seq_one_letter_code
_entity_poly.pdbx_strand_id
1 'polypeptide(L)'
;MTDDVVWQFDLVWTLAELHLSELTESDFFWEPTDLTWSVRPDDADVWHPDCAETEPDPVPVPTIDWLTWHIMWWWSTAVAHVTGATPPDRVDVTWPGNGAAAVTRLRDLAERWRATLTELTDDQRTEPSTFPWGADANRTIIHTALWVNVELTKNIAEIGQLRA
;
A
#
# COMPACT_ATOMS: atom_id res chain seq x y z
N MET A 1 -12.86 -4.24 -20.18
CA MET A 1 -11.90 -4.83 -19.22
C MET A 1 -10.86 -3.83 -18.76
N THR A 2 -10.15 -3.13 -19.64
CA THR A 2 -9.25 -2.01 -19.25
C THR A 2 -9.98 -0.91 -18.48
N ASP A 3 -11.11 -0.46 -19.02
CA ASP A 3 -11.96 0.53 -18.35
C ASP A 3 -12.47 0.03 -17.00
N ASP A 4 -12.76 -1.27 -16.86
CA ASP A 4 -13.34 -1.84 -15.64
C ASP A 4 -12.36 -1.87 -14.47
N VAL A 5 -11.07 -2.16 -14.74
CA VAL A 5 -10.04 -2.19 -13.69
C VAL A 5 -9.66 -0.78 -13.25
N VAL A 6 -9.54 0.17 -14.19
CA VAL A 6 -9.31 1.58 -13.86
C VAL A 6 -10.52 2.16 -13.12
N TRP A 7 -11.75 1.85 -13.57
CA TRP A 7 -12.97 2.27 -12.89
C TRP A 7 -13.05 1.72 -11.46
N GLN A 8 -12.73 0.44 -11.26
CA GLN A 8 -12.69 -0.14 -9.91
C GLN A 8 -11.64 0.54 -9.04
N PHE A 9 -10.46 0.83 -9.60
CA PHE A 9 -9.43 1.58 -8.88
C PHE A 9 -9.93 2.97 -8.48
N ASP A 10 -10.53 3.73 -9.40
CA ASP A 10 -11.08 5.06 -9.14
C ASP A 10 -12.18 5.02 -8.05
N LEU A 11 -13.00 3.97 -8.03
CA LEU A 11 -13.99 3.73 -6.98
C LEU A 11 -13.33 3.51 -5.61
N VAL A 12 -12.33 2.63 -5.53
CA VAL A 12 -11.59 2.36 -4.29
C VAL A 12 -10.86 3.62 -3.82
N TRP A 13 -10.26 4.37 -4.74
CA TRP A 13 -9.55 5.61 -4.42
C TRP A 13 -10.48 6.70 -3.88
N THR A 14 -11.71 6.79 -4.39
CA THR A 14 -12.72 7.70 -3.83
C THR A 14 -13.02 7.39 -2.36
N LEU A 15 -13.08 6.10 -2.00
CA LEU A 15 -13.24 5.67 -0.60
C LEU A 15 -11.98 5.94 0.23
N ALA A 16 -10.79 5.77 -0.38
CA ALA A 16 -9.53 6.12 0.26
C ALA A 16 -9.49 7.60 0.65
N GLU A 17 -9.80 8.50 -0.29
CA GLU A 17 -9.81 9.94 -0.04
C GLU A 17 -10.79 10.35 1.07
N LEU A 18 -11.97 9.71 1.16
CA LEU A 18 -12.92 9.94 2.27
C LEU A 18 -12.30 9.69 3.64
N HIS A 19 -11.38 8.72 3.74
CA HIS A 19 -10.68 8.42 4.97
C HIS A 19 -9.46 9.31 5.18
N LEU A 20 -8.60 9.40 4.16
CA LEU A 20 -7.32 10.11 4.21
C LEU A 20 -7.47 11.63 4.39
N SER A 21 -8.55 12.25 3.88
CA SER A 21 -8.75 13.71 3.98
C SER A 21 -9.04 14.20 5.40
N GLU A 22 -9.53 13.31 6.27
CA GLU A 22 -9.95 13.65 7.63
C GLU A 22 -8.90 13.25 8.69
N LEU A 23 -7.82 12.56 8.30
CA LEU A 23 -6.79 12.13 9.23
C LEU A 23 -6.02 13.33 9.80
N THR A 24 -5.83 13.31 11.11
CA THR A 24 -4.99 14.22 11.87
C THR A 24 -3.73 13.50 12.34
N GLU A 25 -2.68 14.24 12.71
CA GLU A 25 -1.43 13.63 13.19
C GLU A 25 -1.63 12.70 14.40
N SER A 26 -2.59 12.97 15.27
CA SER A 26 -2.88 12.08 16.41
C SER A 26 -3.42 10.72 15.99
N ASP A 27 -4.12 10.64 14.85
CA ASP A 27 -4.68 9.38 14.37
C ASP A 27 -3.58 8.41 13.91
N PHE A 28 -2.51 8.94 13.32
CA PHE A 28 -1.39 8.14 12.82
C PHE A 28 -0.69 7.34 13.91
N PHE A 29 -0.50 7.96 15.08
CA PHE A 29 0.22 7.38 16.21
C PHE A 29 -0.70 6.80 17.30
N TRP A 30 -2.00 6.71 17.04
CA TRP A 30 -2.94 6.15 18.00
C TRP A 30 -2.81 4.63 18.06
N GLU A 31 -2.44 4.11 19.24
CA GLU A 31 -2.33 2.68 19.52
C GLU A 31 -3.65 2.16 20.14
N PRO A 32 -4.42 1.30 19.44
CA PRO A 32 -5.72 0.82 19.94
C PRO A 32 -5.61 -0.22 21.06
N THR A 33 -4.43 -0.84 21.22
CA THR A 33 -4.14 -1.87 22.23
C THR A 33 -2.68 -1.77 22.68
N ASP A 34 -2.29 -2.49 23.73
CA ASP A 34 -0.90 -2.53 24.18
C ASP A 34 0.05 -3.28 23.22
N LEU A 35 -0.49 -4.10 22.31
CA LEU A 35 0.30 -4.88 21.34
C LEU A 35 0.01 -4.41 19.92
N THR A 36 0.87 -3.52 19.43
CA THR A 36 0.73 -2.89 18.11
C THR A 36 1.94 -3.11 17.21
N TRP A 37 1.71 -2.93 15.91
CA TRP A 37 2.75 -2.63 14.94
C TRP A 37 2.59 -1.18 14.50
N SER A 38 3.66 -0.40 14.66
CA SER A 38 3.73 1.04 14.33
C SER A 38 5.04 1.33 13.58
N VAL A 39 5.26 2.59 13.14
CA VAL A 39 6.58 3.01 12.63
C VAL A 39 7.32 3.82 13.70
N ARG A 40 8.65 3.70 13.74
CA ARG A 40 9.50 4.32 14.78
C ARG A 40 10.74 4.94 14.16
N PRO A 41 11.12 6.16 14.57
CA PRO A 41 12.36 6.77 14.11
C PRO A 41 13.56 6.06 14.73
N ASP A 42 14.62 5.90 13.95
CA ASP A 42 15.95 5.58 14.47
C ASP A 42 16.69 6.84 14.97
N ASP A 43 17.94 6.67 15.40
CA ASP A 43 18.78 7.78 15.91
C ASP A 43 19.06 8.87 14.85
N ALA A 44 18.81 8.59 13.57
CA ALA A 44 18.97 9.52 12.45
C ALA A 44 17.63 10.12 11.98
N ASP A 45 16.54 9.92 12.73
CA ASP A 45 15.17 10.36 12.41
C ASP A 45 14.62 9.71 11.12
N VAL A 46 15.10 8.50 10.80
CA VAL A 46 14.54 7.68 9.72
C VAL A 46 13.49 6.74 10.30
N TRP A 47 12.29 6.78 9.75
CA TRP A 47 11.14 6.06 10.31
C TRP A 47 10.98 4.67 9.68
N HIS A 48 11.12 3.64 10.51
CA HIS A 48 11.07 2.24 10.11
C HIS A 48 9.84 1.55 10.70
N PRO A 49 9.20 0.62 9.97
CA PRO A 49 8.11 -0.17 10.50
C PRO A 49 8.59 -1.20 11.53
N ASP A 50 7.75 -1.46 12.52
CA ASP A 50 7.81 -2.73 13.23
C ASP A 50 7.57 -3.87 12.23
N CYS A 51 8.48 -4.85 12.21
CA CYS A 51 8.34 -6.04 11.40
C CYS A 51 9.01 -7.24 12.08
N ALA A 52 8.55 -8.44 11.75
CA ALA A 52 9.14 -9.68 12.22
C ALA A 52 9.36 -10.63 11.03
N GLU A 53 10.42 -11.45 11.09
CA GLU A 53 10.64 -12.51 10.11
C GLU A 53 9.59 -13.62 10.23
N THR A 54 9.16 -13.91 11.46
CA THR A 54 8.07 -14.83 11.78
C THR A 54 6.93 -14.05 12.40
N GLU A 55 5.70 -14.27 11.92
CA GLU A 55 4.51 -13.63 12.46
C GLU A 55 4.35 -13.94 13.97
N PRO A 56 4.23 -12.92 14.83
CA PRO A 56 4.01 -13.14 16.26
C PRO A 56 2.63 -13.76 16.56
N ASP A 57 2.53 -14.44 17.70
CA ASP A 57 1.26 -14.94 18.23
C ASP A 57 1.08 -14.41 19.67
N PRO A 58 0.09 -13.52 19.93
CA PRO A 58 -0.91 -13.02 18.99
C PRO A 58 -0.34 -11.99 17.98
N VAL A 59 -1.01 -11.84 16.84
CA VAL A 59 -0.65 -10.86 15.81
C VAL A 59 -0.90 -9.44 16.34
N PRO A 60 0.10 -8.53 16.32
CA PRO A 60 -0.09 -7.15 16.75
C PRO A 60 -1.06 -6.38 15.88
N VAL A 61 -1.83 -5.46 16.47
CA VAL A 61 -2.77 -4.61 15.73
C VAL A 61 -1.99 -3.50 15.01
N PRO A 62 -2.11 -3.33 13.69
CA PRO A 62 -1.41 -2.26 12.99
C PRO A 62 -2.03 -0.89 13.32
N THR A 63 -1.20 0.11 13.51
CA THR A 63 -1.61 1.52 13.62
C THR A 63 -1.68 2.18 12.23
N ILE A 64 -2.25 3.39 12.14
CA ILE A 64 -2.47 4.06 10.84
C ILE A 64 -1.15 4.44 10.16
N ASP A 65 -0.14 4.87 10.91
CA ASP A 65 1.22 5.09 10.42
C ASP A 65 1.83 3.79 9.81
N TRP A 66 1.64 2.64 10.44
CA TRP A 66 2.07 1.34 9.90
C TRP A 66 1.29 0.93 8.66
N LEU A 67 -0.04 1.08 8.66
CA LEU A 67 -0.87 0.79 7.49
C LEU A 67 -0.48 1.65 6.29
N THR A 68 -0.23 2.93 6.51
CA THR A 68 0.17 3.85 5.44
C THR A 68 1.58 3.52 4.92
N TRP A 69 2.52 3.15 5.79
CA TRP A 69 3.81 2.58 5.36
C TRP A 69 3.62 1.30 4.55
N HIS A 70 2.80 0.37 5.04
CA HIS A 70 2.57 -0.92 4.42
C HIS A 70 2.03 -0.76 3.00
N ILE A 71 1.05 0.15 2.83
CA ILE A 71 0.53 0.56 1.52
C ILE A 71 1.66 1.08 0.62
N MET A 72 2.49 2.00 1.10
CA MET A 72 3.60 2.53 0.29
C MET A 72 4.55 1.43 -0.19
N TRP A 73 4.89 0.47 0.68
CA TRP A 73 5.80 -0.62 0.35
C TRP A 73 5.23 -1.55 -0.72
N TRP A 74 4.05 -2.16 -0.49
CA TRP A 74 3.53 -3.12 -1.45
C TRP A 74 3.11 -2.45 -2.75
N TRP A 75 2.67 -1.18 -2.72
CA TRP A 75 2.20 -0.49 -3.92
C TRP A 75 3.35 -0.03 -4.80
N SER A 76 4.43 0.49 -4.20
CA SER A 76 5.66 0.81 -4.95
C SER A 76 6.29 -0.45 -5.57
N THR A 77 6.24 -1.59 -4.86
CA THR A 77 6.64 -2.90 -5.37
C THR A 77 5.78 -3.33 -6.56
N ALA A 78 4.44 -3.23 -6.43
CA ALA A 78 3.51 -3.55 -7.52
C ALA A 78 3.77 -2.70 -8.77
N VAL A 79 3.96 -1.38 -8.60
CA VAL A 79 4.30 -0.47 -9.69
C VAL A 79 5.60 -0.91 -10.37
N ALA A 80 6.66 -1.19 -9.60
CA ALA A 80 7.94 -1.60 -10.16
C ALA A 80 7.83 -2.88 -11.00
N HIS A 81 7.11 -3.89 -10.50
CA HIS A 81 6.86 -5.12 -11.26
C HIS A 81 6.11 -4.88 -12.57
N VAL A 82 5.06 -4.05 -12.55
CA VAL A 82 4.27 -3.77 -13.75
C VAL A 82 5.06 -2.94 -14.76
N THR A 83 5.91 -2.01 -14.32
CA THR A 83 6.73 -1.17 -15.22
C THR A 83 8.07 -1.80 -15.58
N GLY A 84 8.39 -3.01 -15.12
CA GLY A 84 9.68 -3.67 -15.34
C GLY A 84 10.87 -3.01 -14.62
N ALA A 85 10.62 -2.19 -13.61
CA ALA A 85 11.66 -1.60 -12.77
C ALA A 85 12.09 -2.57 -11.65
N THR A 86 13.24 -2.31 -11.04
CA THR A 86 13.68 -3.06 -9.85
C THR A 86 12.81 -2.65 -8.65
N PRO A 87 12.12 -3.59 -7.99
CA PRO A 87 11.37 -3.29 -6.78
C PRO A 87 12.31 -2.84 -5.64
N PRO A 88 11.86 -1.93 -4.76
CA PRO A 88 12.64 -1.57 -3.58
C PRO A 88 12.71 -2.75 -2.62
N ASP A 89 13.83 -2.91 -1.93
CA ASP A 89 13.88 -3.80 -0.78
C ASP A 89 12.96 -3.27 0.33
N ARG A 90 12.29 -4.16 1.05
CA ARG A 90 11.33 -3.78 2.11
C ARG A 90 11.95 -2.85 3.16
N VAL A 91 13.21 -3.10 3.50
CA VAL A 91 13.98 -2.32 4.49
C VAL A 91 14.35 -0.92 4.01
N ASP A 92 14.32 -0.67 2.69
CA ASP A 92 14.63 0.63 2.11
C ASP A 92 13.39 1.52 1.98
N VAL A 93 12.19 0.97 2.22
CA VAL A 93 10.95 1.77 2.25
C VAL A 93 10.78 2.35 3.65
N THR A 94 10.97 3.65 3.77
CA THR A 94 10.81 4.39 5.03
C THR A 94 9.46 5.12 5.07
N TRP A 95 8.90 5.32 6.26
CA TRP A 95 7.74 6.19 6.42
C TRP A 95 8.18 7.67 6.41
N PRO A 96 7.40 8.61 5.84
CA PRO A 96 7.89 9.97 5.58
C PRO A 96 7.92 10.91 6.79
N GLY A 97 7.81 10.37 8.01
CA GLY A 97 8.02 11.08 9.28
C GLY A 97 6.82 11.85 9.84
N ASN A 98 5.77 12.11 9.05
CA ASN A 98 4.50 12.64 9.55
C ASN A 98 3.31 12.23 8.66
N GLY A 99 2.11 12.34 9.22
CA GLY A 99 0.86 11.95 8.58
C GLY A 99 0.57 12.71 7.30
N ALA A 100 0.75 14.03 7.29
CA ALA A 100 0.55 14.85 6.10
C ALA A 100 1.43 14.39 4.92
N ALA A 101 2.71 14.12 5.17
CA ALA A 101 3.63 13.62 4.16
C ALA A 101 3.27 12.20 3.70
N ALA A 102 2.76 11.35 4.62
CA ALA A 102 2.26 10.02 4.28
C ALA A 102 1.08 10.07 3.32
N VAL A 103 0.09 10.93 3.59
CA VAL A 103 -1.06 11.11 2.69
C VAL A 103 -0.63 11.65 1.32
N THR A 104 0.28 12.63 1.28
CA THR A 104 0.83 13.12 0.01
C THR A 104 1.49 12.00 -0.78
N ARG A 105 2.31 11.17 -0.13
CA ARG A 105 3.00 10.05 -0.80
C ARG A 105 2.03 9.00 -1.34
N LEU A 106 0.92 8.73 -0.63
CA LEU A 106 -0.13 7.83 -1.10
C LEU A 106 -0.86 8.39 -2.32
N ARG A 107 -1.13 9.70 -2.35
CA ARG A 107 -1.72 10.38 -3.52
C ARG A 107 -0.82 10.29 -4.75
N ASP A 108 0.47 10.54 -4.58
CA ASP A 108 1.45 10.39 -5.68
C ASP A 108 1.47 8.95 -6.23
N LEU A 109 1.41 7.94 -5.35
CA LEU A 109 1.34 6.53 -5.74
C LEU A 109 0.04 6.21 -6.48
N ALA A 110 -1.09 6.76 -6.04
CA ALA A 110 -2.37 6.60 -6.71
C ALA A 110 -2.37 7.17 -8.13
N GLU A 111 -1.86 8.39 -8.31
CA GLU A 111 -1.72 9.01 -9.62
C GLU A 111 -0.82 8.17 -10.54
N ARG A 112 0.35 7.77 -10.04
CA ARG A 112 1.30 6.93 -10.78
C ARG A 112 0.70 5.58 -11.17
N TRP A 113 -0.03 4.95 -10.26
CA TRP A 113 -0.67 3.67 -10.51
C TRP A 113 -1.79 3.78 -11.52
N ARG A 114 -2.63 4.81 -11.42
CA ARG A 114 -3.68 5.09 -12.40
C ARG A 114 -3.11 5.29 -13.80
N ALA A 115 -2.02 6.05 -13.92
CA ALA A 115 -1.31 6.22 -15.19
C ALA A 115 -0.80 4.88 -15.73
N THR A 116 -0.15 4.08 -14.86
CA THR A 116 0.33 2.74 -15.20
C THR A 116 -0.81 1.85 -15.74
N LEU A 117 -1.96 1.81 -15.07
CA LEU A 117 -3.12 1.03 -15.51
C LEU A 117 -3.69 1.48 -16.86
N THR A 118 -3.62 2.79 -17.14
CA THR A 118 -4.14 3.40 -18.37
C THR A 118 -3.21 3.16 -19.56
N GLU A 119 -1.90 3.11 -19.33
CA GLU A 119 -0.88 2.94 -20.37
C GLU A 119 -0.66 1.47 -20.77
N LEU A 120 -1.08 0.51 -19.94
CA LEU A 120 -0.96 -0.92 -20.23
C LEU A 120 -1.72 -1.33 -21.51
N THR A 121 -1.02 -1.97 -22.44
CA THR A 121 -1.64 -2.57 -23.63
C THR A 121 -2.35 -3.88 -23.28
N ASP A 122 -3.25 -4.33 -24.16
CA ASP A 122 -3.95 -5.61 -23.97
C ASP A 122 -2.98 -6.80 -23.91
N ASP A 123 -1.92 -6.79 -24.71
CA ASP A 123 -0.89 -7.82 -24.69
C ASP A 123 -0.14 -7.84 -23.35
N GLN A 124 0.31 -6.68 -22.86
CA GLN A 124 1.03 -6.54 -21.58
C GLN A 124 0.20 -7.05 -20.40
N ARG A 125 -1.13 -6.86 -20.43
CA ARG A 125 -2.03 -7.35 -19.36
C ARG A 125 -2.01 -8.87 -19.21
N THR A 126 -1.72 -9.59 -20.29
CA THR A 126 -1.65 -11.05 -20.32
C THR A 126 -0.26 -11.60 -20.03
N GLU A 127 0.76 -10.74 -19.95
CA GLU A 127 2.11 -11.16 -19.58
C GLU A 127 2.13 -11.77 -18.17
N PRO A 128 2.99 -12.79 -17.94
CA PRO A 128 3.14 -13.39 -16.62
C PRO A 128 3.53 -12.36 -15.55
N SER A 129 2.90 -12.46 -14.38
CA SER A 129 3.25 -11.67 -13.21
C SER A 129 3.69 -12.58 -12.07
N THR A 130 4.79 -12.18 -11.43
CA THR A 130 5.36 -12.87 -10.27
C THR A 130 4.94 -12.22 -8.96
N PHE A 131 4.30 -11.05 -8.96
CA PHE A 131 3.93 -10.33 -7.74
C PHE A 131 2.41 -10.29 -7.56
N PRO A 132 1.88 -10.56 -6.35
CA PRO A 132 2.58 -10.92 -5.11
C PRO A 132 2.85 -12.43 -4.92
N TRP A 133 2.51 -13.28 -5.89
CA TRP A 133 2.36 -14.73 -5.67
C TRP A 133 3.60 -15.61 -5.91
N GLY A 134 4.68 -15.05 -6.46
CA GLY A 134 5.84 -15.79 -6.96
C GLY A 134 5.71 -16.26 -8.42
N ALA A 135 6.82 -16.75 -8.97
CA ALA A 135 6.92 -17.11 -10.40
C ALA A 135 6.03 -18.30 -10.82
N ASP A 136 5.74 -19.22 -9.90
CA ASP A 136 5.02 -20.46 -10.19
C ASP A 136 3.48 -20.31 -10.09
N ALA A 137 2.97 -19.12 -9.78
CA ALA A 137 1.56 -18.90 -9.49
C ALA A 137 0.64 -18.86 -10.73
N ASN A 138 1.22 -18.86 -11.94
CA ASN A 138 0.50 -18.74 -13.22
C ASN A 138 -0.50 -17.56 -13.22
N ARG A 139 -0.04 -16.40 -12.76
CA ARG A 139 -0.78 -15.14 -12.75
C ARG A 139 -0.24 -14.19 -13.79
N THR A 140 -1.02 -13.18 -14.12
CA THR A 140 -0.69 -12.19 -15.15
C THR A 140 -0.75 -10.78 -14.57
N ILE A 141 -0.26 -9.78 -15.30
CA ILE A 141 -0.28 -8.37 -14.88
C ILE A 141 -1.70 -7.91 -14.51
N ILE A 142 -2.74 -8.33 -15.24
CA ILE A 142 -4.12 -7.97 -14.87
C ILE A 142 -4.55 -8.55 -13.53
N HIS A 143 -4.04 -9.73 -13.14
CA HIS A 143 -4.30 -10.27 -11.81
C HIS A 143 -3.67 -9.39 -10.73
N THR A 144 -2.43 -8.95 -10.92
CA THR A 144 -1.76 -8.02 -9.99
C THR A 144 -2.57 -6.73 -9.84
N ALA A 145 -3.11 -6.20 -10.95
CA ALA A 145 -3.93 -5.01 -10.91
C ALA A 145 -5.22 -5.18 -10.09
N LEU A 146 -5.92 -6.30 -10.29
CA LEU A 146 -7.11 -6.65 -9.51
C LEU A 146 -6.78 -6.87 -8.02
N TRP A 147 -5.63 -7.50 -7.73
CA TRP A 147 -5.15 -7.69 -6.37
C TRP A 147 -4.88 -6.35 -5.68
N VAL A 148 -4.21 -5.39 -6.35
CA VAL A 148 -3.97 -4.05 -5.78
C VAL A 148 -5.28 -3.39 -5.37
N ASN A 149 -6.35 -3.48 -6.18
CA ASN A 149 -7.65 -2.90 -5.82
C ASN A 149 -8.24 -3.52 -4.55
N VAL A 150 -8.14 -4.85 -4.40
CA VAL A 150 -8.60 -5.58 -3.20
C VAL A 150 -7.74 -5.22 -1.99
N GLU A 151 -6.43 -5.25 -2.14
CA GLU A 151 -5.47 -4.97 -1.08
C GLU A 151 -5.62 -3.54 -0.56
N LEU A 152 -5.78 -2.57 -1.46
CA LEU A 152 -6.06 -1.19 -1.09
C LEU A 152 -7.40 -1.06 -0.36
N THR A 153 -8.47 -1.68 -0.87
CA THR A 153 -9.79 -1.65 -0.20
C THR A 153 -9.71 -2.16 1.23
N LYS A 154 -8.99 -3.28 1.44
CA LYS A 154 -8.77 -3.88 2.76
C LYS A 154 -8.08 -2.90 3.71
N ASN A 155 -6.91 -2.37 3.32
CA ASN A 155 -6.13 -1.46 4.18
C ASN A 155 -6.86 -0.14 4.44
N ILE A 156 -7.60 0.40 3.46
CA ILE A 156 -8.40 1.61 3.64
C ILE A 156 -9.57 1.38 4.60
N ALA A 157 -10.21 0.21 4.56
CA ALA A 157 -11.24 -0.13 5.54
C ALA A 157 -10.69 -0.22 6.96
N GLU A 158 -9.48 -0.75 7.15
CA GLU A 158 -8.78 -0.78 8.44
C GLU A 158 -8.45 0.64 8.93
N ILE A 159 -7.93 1.52 8.07
CA ILE A 159 -7.73 2.95 8.41
C ILE A 159 -9.06 3.59 8.82
N GLY A 160 -10.14 3.31 8.09
CA GLY A 160 -11.46 3.82 8.41
C GLY A 160 -12.02 3.34 9.75
N GLN A 161 -11.64 2.15 10.22
CA GLN A 161 -11.98 1.63 11.55
C GLN A 161 -11.13 2.25 12.66
N LEU A 162 -9.85 2.55 12.38
CA LEU A 162 -8.91 3.08 13.37
C LEU A 162 -9.00 4.60 13.53
N ARG A 163 -9.50 5.32 12.53
CA ARG A 163 -9.74 6.76 12.60
C ARG A 163 -10.82 7.03 13.67
N ALA A 164 -10.41 7.66 14.77
CA ALA A 164 -11.27 7.99 15.92
C ALA A 164 -12.10 9.27 15.71
#